data_AF-T1XAY4-F1
#
_entry.id   AF-T1XAY4-F1
#
_cell.length_a   1.000
_cell.length_b   1.000
_cell.length_c   1.000
_cell.angle_alpha   90.00
_cell.angle_beta   90.00
_cell.angle_gamma   90.00
#
_symmetry.space_group_name_H-M   'P 1'
#
loop_
_entity.id
_entity.type
_entity.pdbx_description
1 polymer ?
#
loop_
_entity_poly.entity_id
_entity_poly.type
_entity_poly.pdbx_seq_one_letter_code
_entity_poly.pdbx_strand_id
1 'polypeptide(L)' 'MENMPATLWIAACAHRLQQQWHTVDPLELEDVARDLWRDERLRSMPPEAAAVEWLKPITERLGSVGRVAAGLEVGHT' A
#
# COMPACT_ATOMS: atom_id res chain seq x y z
N MET A 1 -2.92 1.88 -26.13
CA MET A 1 -2.66 2.44 -24.78
C MET A 1 -1.41 1.75 -24.27
N GLU A 2 -0.33 2.51 -24.09
CA GLU A 2 0.99 2.00 -23.71
C GLU A 2 0.88 1.21 -22.40
N ASN A 3 1.28 -0.07 -22.42
CA ASN A 3 1.21 -0.94 -21.25
C ASN A 3 2.29 -0.47 -20.27
N MET A 4 1.91 0.42 -19.35
CA MET A 4 2.81 0.94 -18.32
C MET A 4 3.50 -0.24 -17.63
N PRO A 5 4.84 -0.34 -17.69
CA PRO A 5 5.54 -1.49 -17.14
C PRO A 5 5.24 -1.59 -15.65
N ALA A 6 5.04 -2.83 -15.19
CA ALA A 6 4.69 -3.13 -13.80
C ALA A 6 5.62 -2.42 -12.81
N THR A 7 6.92 -2.39 -13.11
CA THR A 7 7.93 -1.69 -12.31
C THR A 7 7.68 -0.19 -12.17
N LEU A 8 7.21 0.49 -13.22
CA LEU A 8 6.89 1.92 -13.14
C LEU A 8 5.61 2.15 -12.33
N TRP A 9 4.61 1.28 -12.49
CA TRP A 9 3.36 1.38 -11.73
C TRP A 9 3.60 1.12 -10.24
N ILE A 10 4.39 0.08 -9.91
CA ILE A 10 4.80 -0.27 -8.54
C ILE A 10 5.60 0.88 -7.92
N ALA A 11 6.61 1.41 -8.61
CA ALA A 11 7.42 2.52 -8.09
C ALA A 11 6.59 3.80 -7.85
N ALA A 12 5.69 4.15 -8.77
CA ALA A 12 4.80 5.30 -8.62
C ALA A 12 3.81 5.11 -7.45
N CYS A 13 3.25 3.90 -7.31
CA CYS A 13 2.35 3.54 -6.22
C CYS A 13 3.08 3.55 -4.86
N ALA A 14 4.25 2.92 -4.77
CA ALA A 14 5.07 2.89 -3.56
C ALA A 14 5.50 4.29 -3.13
N HIS A 15 5.89 5.16 -4.07
CA HIS A 15 6.22 6.55 -3.77
C HIS A 15 5.01 7.33 -3.24
N ARG A 16 3.82 7.13 -3.81
CA ARG A 16 2.57 7.74 -3.31
C ARG A 16 2.26 7.27 -1.90
N LEU A 17 2.39 5.97 -1.64
CA LEU A 17 2.21 5.38 -0.32
C LEU A 17 3.23 5.92 0.68
N GLN A 18 4.49 6.08 0.30
CA GLN A 18 5.56 6.61 1.16
C GLN A 18 5.28 8.04 1.60
N GLN A 19 4.77 8.89 0.71
CA GLN A 19 4.38 10.26 1.07
C GLN A 19 3.21 10.31 2.07
N GLN A 20 2.35 9.29 2.07
CA GLN A 20 1.23 9.16 3.00
C GLN A 20 1.64 8.45 4.30
N TRP A 21 2.60 7.52 4.23
CA TRP A 21 3.04 6.62 5.32
C TRP A 21 4.55 6.66 5.50
N HIS A 22 5.06 7.81 5.93
CA HIS A 22 6.49 7.99 6.21
C HIS A 22 7.04 7.02 7.28
N THR A 23 6.18 6.49 8.17
CA THR A 23 6.58 5.57 9.23
C THR A 23 6.76 4.12 8.78
N VAL A 24 6.33 3.78 7.56
CA VAL A 24 6.47 2.43 7.00
C VAL A 24 7.71 2.40 6.13
N ASP A 25 8.44 1.29 6.19
CA ASP A 25 9.67 1.12 5.43
C ASP A 25 9.39 1.15 3.92
N PRO A 26 10.20 1.86 3.11
CA PRO A 26 10.03 1.89 1.66
C PRO A 26 10.03 0.50 1.02
N LEU A 27 10.76 -0.47 1.59
CA LEU A 27 10.82 -1.82 1.05
C LEU A 27 9.49 -2.57 1.22
N GLU A 28 8.82 -2.38 2.36
CA GLU A 28 7.47 -2.93 2.63
C GLU A 28 6.43 -2.30 1.70
N LEU A 29 6.55 -0.99 1.42
CA LEU A 29 5.64 -0.29 0.51
C LEU A 29 5.79 -0.75 -0.94
N GLU A 30 7.02 -1.04 -1.38
CA GLU A 30 7.26 -1.64 -2.70
C GLU A 30 6.68 -3.05 -2.81
N ASP A 31 6.80 -3.87 -1.76
CA ASP A 31 6.21 -5.21 -1.76
C ASP A 31 4.68 -5.16 -1.79
N VAL A 32 4.06 -4.27 -0.99
CA VAL A 32 2.62 -4.00 -1.03
C VAL A 32 2.18 -3.46 -2.39
N ALA A 33 2.93 -2.54 -3.00
CA ALA A 33 2.64 -2.02 -4.34
C ALA A 33 2.72 -3.12 -5.41
N ARG A 34 3.62 -4.09 -5.25
CA ARG A 34 3.74 -5.25 -6.12
C ARG A 34 2.58 -6.24 -5.95
N ASP A 35 2.09 -6.41 -4.73
CA ASP A 35 0.90 -7.20 -4.44
C ASP A 35 -0.36 -6.54 -5.02
N LEU A 36 -0.51 -5.22 -4.81
CA LEU A 36 -1.55 -4.38 -5.41
C LEU A 36 -1.58 -4.45 -6.95
N TRP A 37 -0.43 -4.60 -7.60
CA TRP A 37 -0.35 -4.75 -9.05
C TRP A 37 -0.83 -6.12 -9.54
N ARG A 38 -0.75 -7.17 -8.71
CA ARG A 38 -1.31 -8.49 -9.04
C ARG A 38 -2.84 -8.49 -9.02
N ASP A 39 -3.46 -7.59 -8.26
CA ASP A 39 -4.89 -7.40 -8.27
C ASP A 39 -5.37 -6.77 -9.57
N GLU A 40 -6.08 -7.53 -10.39
CA GLU A 40 -6.62 -7.04 -11.68
C GLU A 40 -7.55 -5.84 -11.53
N ARG A 41 -8.27 -5.75 -10.40
CA ARG A 41 -9.15 -4.62 -10.08
C ARG A 41 -8.37 -3.31 -9.94
N LEU A 42 -7.23 -3.36 -9.27
CA LEU A 42 -6.39 -2.21 -8.98
C LEU A 42 -5.46 -1.89 -10.15
N ARG A 43 -4.94 -2.94 -10.81
CA ARG A 43 -4.18 -2.83 -12.06
C ARG A 43 -4.97 -2.14 -13.18
N SER A 44 -6.30 -2.30 -13.19
CA SER A 44 -7.15 -1.60 -14.16
C SER A 44 -7.26 -0.08 -13.89
N MET A 45 -6.68 0.42 -12.79
CA MET A 45 -6.70 1.82 -12.36
C MET A 45 -5.28 2.42 -12.36
N PRO A 46 -5.15 3.76 -12.43
CA PRO A 46 -3.86 4.42 -12.22
C PRO A 46 -3.35 4.20 -10.78
N PRO A 47 -2.02 4.19 -10.56
CA PRO A 47 -1.41 3.87 -9.26
C PRO A 47 -1.88 4.81 -8.14
N GLU A 48 -2.18 6.07 -8.49
CA GLU A 48 -2.76 7.04 -7.56
C GLU A 48 -4.16 6.63 -7.08
N ALA A 49 -5.03 6.15 -7.98
CA ALA A 49 -6.37 5.71 -7.62
C ALA A 49 -6.33 4.38 -6.87
N ALA A 50 -5.47 3.45 -7.29
CA ALA A 50 -5.27 2.18 -6.60
C ALA A 50 -4.77 2.38 -5.16
N ALA A 51 -3.82 3.29 -4.94
CA ALA A 51 -3.36 3.65 -3.61
C ALA A 51 -4.51 4.21 -2.75
N VAL A 52 -5.33 5.11 -3.29
CA VAL A 52 -6.47 5.69 -2.55
C VAL A 52 -7.52 4.63 -2.19
N GLU A 53 -7.87 3.74 -3.12
CA GLU A 53 -8.82 2.65 -2.87
C GLU A 53 -8.31 1.66 -1.81
N TRP A 54 -7.00 1.35 -1.83
CA TRP A 54 -6.38 0.50 -0.81
C TRP A 54 -6.28 1.20 0.56
N LEU A 55 -6.07 2.51 0.57
CA LEU A 55 -5.95 3.32 1.78
C LEU A 55 -7.28 3.55 2.51
N LYS A 56 -8.41 3.58 1.79
CA LYS A 56 -9.77 3.76 2.36
C LYS A 56 -10.04 2.90 3.60
N PRO A 57 -9.97 1.55 3.55
CA PRO A 57 -10.26 0.72 4.71
C PRO A 57 -9.26 0.94 5.85
N ILE A 58 -8.03 1.38 5.55
CA ILE A 58 -7.00 1.55 6.56
C ILE A 58 -7.13 2.89 7.27
N THR A 59 -7.50 3.97 6.59
CA THR A 59 -7.77 5.26 7.23
C THR A 59 -9.01 5.20 8.11
N GLU A 60 -10.05 4.47 7.68
CA GLU A 60 -11.24 4.19 8.51
C GLU A 60 -10.87 3.39 9.77
N ARG A 61 -9.95 2.42 9.62
CA ARG A 61 -9.42 1.66 10.74
C ARG A 61 -8.55 2.54 11.64
N LEU A 62 -7.63 3.34 11.13
CA LEU A 62 -6.74 4.21 11.91
C LEU A 62 -7.49 5.28 12.72
N GLY A 63 -8.59 5.83 12.18
CA GLY A 63 -9.50 6.69 12.93
C GLY A 63 -10.19 5.99 14.12
N SER A 64 -10.28 4.65 14.07
CA SER A 64 -10.83 3.80 15.13
C SER A 64 -9.75 3.11 15.99
N VAL A 65 -8.50 3.03 15.50
CA VAL A 65 -7.44 2.14 16.02
C VAL A 65 -6.23 2.88 16.57
N GLY A 66 -6.38 4.09 17.10
CA GLY A 66 -5.31 4.81 17.82
C GLY A 66 -4.81 4.14 19.13
N ARG A 67 -5.08 2.83 19.38
CA ARG A 67 -4.75 2.16 20.66
C ARG A 67 -4.15 0.75 20.57
N VAL A 68 -4.00 0.10 19.40
CA VAL A 68 -3.63 -1.34 19.36
C VAL A 68 -2.36 -1.73 18.60
N ALA A 69 -1.62 -0.78 18.01
CA ALA A 69 -0.49 -1.13 17.13
C ALA A 69 0.83 -1.51 17.84
N ALA A 70 0.89 -1.56 19.17
CA ALA A 70 2.07 -2.02 19.92
C ALA A 70 1.88 -3.44 20.50
N GLY A 71 1.25 -4.36 19.76
CA GLY A 71 0.81 -5.65 20.28
C GLY A 71 1.08 -6.87 19.40
N LEU A 72 2.05 -6.81 18.48
CA LEU A 72 2.51 -8.02 17.78
C LEU A 72 4.03 -8.18 17.92
N GLU A 73 4.49 -8.28 19.17
CA GLU A 73 5.65 -9.10 19.46
C GLU A 73 5.22 -10.56 19.35
N VAL A 74 5.76 -11.20 18.33
CA VAL A 74 5.50 -12.59 17.94
C VAL A 74 5.92 -13.54 19.04
N GLY A 75 4.95 -14.18 19.69
CA GLY A 75 5.19 -15.39 20.47
C GLY A 75 5.48 -16.56 19.52
N HIS A 76 6.74 -17.01 19.49
CA HIS A 76 7.13 -18.29 18.91
C HIS A 76 7.78 -19.14 20.01
N THR A 77 6.98 -20.08 20.53
CA THR A 77 7.26 -21.31 21.31
C THR A 77 8.27 -21.25 22.46
#